data_AF-A0A1W9UBU9-F1
#
_entry.id   AF-A0A1W9UBU9-F1
#
_cell.length_a   1.000
_cell.length_b   1.000
_cell.length_c   1.000
_cell.angle_alpha   90.00
_cell.angle_beta   90.00
_cell.angle_gamma   90.00
#
_symmetry.space_group_name_H-M   'P 1'
#
loop_
_entity.id
_entity.type
_entity.pdbx_description
1 polymer ?
#
loop_
_entity_poly.entity_id
_entity_poly.type
_entity_poly.pdbx_seq_one_letter_code
_entity_poly.pdbx_strand_id
1 'polypeptide(L)'
;MIFNQRGEVELFWAGQAGLYRATPSAEGEMQGEPVLLVEGGESVSVVMDREGVFHLAWLEDLGSNTRVIYYATLEPERKELNQPEEMTRLFLRLGQAAQGPLIGLDFDNGYILWGIQDMKYVTSSAQYAFFPLEIPRQKKVRNLQLSGGGNPLNLWVVRGQYETLLLALTETVVTRNGPQLQIGIVALHGEQSQGDQAQAGDFGLTGLGPFQKWFLSSPIALHHPLYALSHADNSPFAQNAWPEDQYIVTASEHPSLKPSLVVDAQGDLHLTWLETSGFGAYRVAYASTASEVKTAHGRLTLWDVTDRALGLAMQFFMAVGLTPVLAIYWSLLPLGWLIIYLLSTGREHLTERGTWVAFGISVLLEVASTYWYYPHRSRMPSLFLQWVAPLATAAIGLSLALLYLRRRDEKPLFGTFFVFAIVHGLLQVMCFVLVR
;
A
#
# COMPACT_ATOMS: atom_id res chain seq x y z
N MET A 1 7.28 20.07 16.44
CA MET A 1 8.53 19.89 17.20
C MET A 1 9.69 19.92 16.23
N ILE A 2 10.75 20.66 16.58
CA ILE A 2 12.01 20.75 15.84
C ILE A 2 13.13 21.06 16.85
N PHE A 3 14.36 20.67 16.56
CA PHE A 3 15.52 21.04 17.37
C PHE A 3 16.13 22.34 16.83
N ASN A 4 16.49 23.26 17.71
CA ASN A 4 17.27 24.43 17.35
C ASN A 4 18.77 24.07 17.18
N GLN A 5 19.60 25.02 16.74
CA GLN A 5 21.05 24.79 16.58
C GLN A 5 21.78 24.38 17.87
N ARG A 6 21.20 24.65 19.05
CA ARG A 6 21.76 24.26 20.35
C ARG A 6 21.30 22.87 20.80
N GLY A 7 20.47 22.19 20.00
CA GLY A 7 19.87 20.91 20.37
C GLY A 7 18.70 21.03 21.35
N GLU A 8 18.20 22.24 21.61
CA GLU A 8 17.00 22.44 22.43
C GLU A 8 15.75 22.21 21.58
N VAL A 9 14.69 21.73 22.21
CA VAL A 9 13.42 21.44 21.54
C VAL A 9 12.59 22.72 21.41
N GLU A 10 12.05 22.95 20.22
CA GLU A 10 11.06 23.99 19.94
C GLU A 10 9.76 23.33 19.47
N LEU A 11 8.66 23.71 20.12
CA LEU A 11 7.31 23.24 19.82
C LEU A 11 6.57 24.30 19.03
N PHE A 12 5.93 23.85 17.95
CA PHE A 12 5.02 24.65 17.12
C PHE A 12 3.75 23.83 16.93
N TRP A 13 2.59 24.42 17.18
CA TRP A 13 1.30 23.76 17.01
C TRP A 13 0.20 24.77 16.69
N ALA A 14 -0.89 24.30 16.08
CA ALA A 14 -2.12 25.06 15.94
C ALA A 14 -3.03 24.77 17.13
N GLY A 15 -3.48 25.81 17.82
CA GLY A 15 -4.48 25.78 18.88
C GLY A 15 -5.75 26.53 18.48
N GLN A 16 -6.63 26.82 19.45
CA GLN A 16 -7.92 27.46 19.16
C GLN A 16 -7.80 28.89 18.64
N ALA A 17 -6.84 29.68 19.14
CA ALA A 17 -6.68 31.07 18.72
C ALA A 17 -5.77 31.22 17.49
N GLY A 18 -5.03 30.16 17.11
CA GLY A 18 -4.06 30.21 16.02
C GLY A 18 -2.79 29.42 16.33
N LEU A 19 -1.65 29.87 15.83
CA LEU A 19 -0.37 29.16 15.92
C LEU A 19 0.42 29.58 17.14
N TYR A 20 0.93 28.60 17.87
CA TYR A 20 1.71 28.81 19.08
C TYR A 20 3.13 28.30 18.93
N ARG A 21 4.04 28.93 19.67
CA ARG A 21 5.40 28.45 19.93
C ARG A 21 5.64 28.29 21.42
N ALA A 22 6.41 27.28 21.78
CA ALA A 22 6.98 27.16 23.11
C ALA A 22 8.28 26.37 23.13
N THR A 23 9.08 26.64 24.15
CA THR A 23 10.35 25.96 24.40
C THR A 23 10.22 25.15 25.70
N PRO A 24 10.10 23.82 25.63
CA PRO A 24 10.17 22.98 26.82
C PRO A 24 11.62 22.80 27.30
N SER A 25 11.79 22.46 28.58
CA SER A 25 13.05 22.03 29.18
C SER A 25 13.41 20.62 28.73
N ALA A 26 14.64 20.20 29.06
CA ALA A 26 15.09 18.83 28.82
C ALA A 26 14.21 17.79 29.55
N GLU A 27 13.61 18.15 30.68
CA GLU A 27 12.64 17.33 31.43
C GLU A 27 11.21 17.40 30.87
N GLY A 28 10.95 18.25 29.87
CA GLY A 28 9.64 18.45 29.26
C GLY A 28 8.77 19.51 29.95
N GLU A 29 9.31 20.26 30.91
CA GLU A 29 8.59 21.36 31.56
C GLU A 29 8.62 22.63 30.69
N MET A 30 7.51 23.35 30.57
CA MET A 30 7.45 24.53 29.70
C MET A 30 8.29 25.68 30.28
N GLN A 31 9.27 26.19 29.54
CA GLN A 31 10.14 27.30 29.96
C GLN A 31 9.47 28.69 29.78
N GLY A 32 8.19 28.80 30.13
CA GLY A 32 7.38 30.00 29.94
C GLY A 32 6.01 29.71 29.35
N GLU A 33 5.19 30.76 29.21
CA GLU A 33 3.89 30.64 28.57
C GLU A 33 4.04 30.49 27.04
N PRO A 34 3.21 29.65 26.40
CA PRO A 34 3.12 29.58 24.95
C PRO A 34 2.87 30.94 24.31
N VAL A 35 3.68 31.29 23.32
CA VAL A 35 3.55 32.55 22.57
C VAL A 35 2.68 32.32 21.35
N LEU A 36 1.61 33.11 21.21
CA LEU A 36 0.80 33.14 19.99
C LEU A 36 1.57 33.89 18.90
N LEU A 37 1.90 33.19 17.81
CA LEU A 37 2.65 33.72 16.67
C LEU A 37 1.74 34.28 15.57
N VAL A 38 0.64 33.57 15.28
CA VAL A 38 -0.29 33.93 14.21
C VAL A 38 -1.70 33.68 14.68
N GLU A 39 -2.56 34.69 14.63
CA GLU A 39 -3.99 34.53 14.93
C GLU A 39 -4.71 33.80 13.80
N GLY A 40 -5.61 32.87 14.12
CA GLY A 40 -6.43 32.15 13.14
C GLY A 40 -5.68 31.15 12.24
N GLY A 41 -4.37 30.97 12.42
CA GLY A 41 -3.60 29.99 11.68
C GLY A 41 -3.92 28.54 12.06
N GLU A 42 -3.99 27.69 11.04
CA GLU A 42 -4.27 26.26 11.08
C GLU A 42 -3.10 25.47 10.45
N SER A 43 -2.95 24.20 10.80
CA SER A 43 -2.04 23.24 10.13
C SER A 43 -0.63 23.78 9.83
N VAL A 44 0.17 23.99 10.87
CA VAL A 44 1.54 24.50 10.73
C VAL A 44 2.56 23.41 10.36
N SER A 45 3.46 23.74 9.44
CA SER A 45 4.69 23.01 9.20
C SER A 45 5.89 23.93 9.40
N VAL A 46 6.96 23.37 9.97
CA VAL A 46 8.19 24.10 10.29
C VAL A 46 9.42 23.30 9.89
N VAL A 47 10.41 23.99 9.36
CA VAL A 47 11.77 23.50 9.09
C VAL A 47 12.76 24.58 9.52
N MET A 48 14.00 24.20 9.83
CA MET A 48 15.07 25.12 10.20
C MET A 48 16.16 25.03 9.14
N ASP A 49 16.69 26.17 8.74
CA ASP A 49 17.82 26.28 7.82
C ASP A 49 19.18 26.08 8.56
N ARG A 50 20.30 26.10 7.84
CA ARG A 50 21.65 25.94 8.39
C ARG A 50 22.05 27.15 9.22
N GLU A 51 21.48 28.30 8.91
CA GLU A 51 21.68 29.58 9.57
C GLU A 51 20.90 29.67 10.90
N GLY A 52 19.98 28.72 11.15
CA GLY A 52 19.19 28.61 12.37
C GLY A 52 17.87 29.37 12.33
N VAL A 53 17.48 29.89 11.17
CA VAL A 53 16.19 30.54 10.93
C VAL A 53 15.12 29.46 10.77
N PHE A 54 13.98 29.67 11.44
CA PHE A 54 12.82 28.82 11.24
C PHE A 54 12.02 29.30 10.04
N HIS A 55 11.67 28.38 9.15
CA HIS A 55 10.76 28.60 8.05
C HIS A 55 9.43 27.96 8.39
N LEU A 56 8.38 28.77 8.41
CA LEU A 56 7.03 28.34 8.77
C LEU A 56 6.14 28.44 7.53
N ALA A 57 5.33 27.42 7.33
CA ALA A 57 4.19 27.44 6.42
C ALA A 57 2.94 27.04 7.18
N TRP A 58 1.84 27.73 6.94
CA TRP A 58 0.57 27.45 7.61
C TRP A 58 -0.61 27.76 6.70
N LEU A 59 -1.77 27.28 7.10
CA LEU A 59 -3.04 27.50 6.43
C LEU A 59 -3.85 28.52 7.24
N GLU A 60 -4.58 29.42 6.59
CA GLU A 60 -5.58 30.28 7.24
C GLU A 60 -6.95 30.12 6.60
N ASP A 61 -8.00 30.15 7.42
CA ASP A 61 -9.38 30.19 6.96
C ASP A 61 -9.85 31.63 6.75
N LEU A 62 -10.08 32.01 5.49
CA LEU A 62 -10.66 33.31 5.14
C LEU A 62 -12.20 33.27 5.01
N GLY A 63 -12.82 32.15 5.37
CA GLY A 63 -14.24 31.89 5.18
C GLY A 63 -14.59 31.56 3.72
N SER A 64 -15.88 31.30 3.49
CA SER A 64 -16.42 31.04 2.14
C SER A 64 -15.65 29.97 1.35
N ASN A 65 -15.27 28.87 2.01
CA ASN A 65 -14.50 27.77 1.41
C ASN A 65 -13.10 28.14 0.87
N THR A 66 -12.60 29.31 1.24
CA THR A 66 -11.28 29.79 0.82
C THR A 66 -10.29 29.55 1.95
N ARG A 67 -9.20 28.86 1.62
CA ARG A 67 -8.03 28.72 2.47
C ARG A 67 -6.85 29.41 1.83
N VAL A 68 -5.94 29.95 2.62
CA VAL A 68 -4.71 30.56 2.11
C VAL A 68 -3.52 29.89 2.76
N ILE A 69 -2.52 29.55 1.96
CA ILE A 69 -1.24 29.08 2.48
C ILE A 69 -0.33 30.29 2.58
N TYR A 70 0.22 30.52 3.76
CA TYR A 70 1.21 31.55 4.03
C TYR A 70 2.57 30.95 4.34
N TYR A 71 3.59 31.79 4.15
CA TYR A 71 4.97 31.49 4.49
C TYR A 71 5.61 32.67 5.21
N ALA A 72 6.41 32.40 6.22
CA ALA A 72 7.26 33.41 6.84
C ALA A 72 8.47 32.77 7.51
N THR A 73 9.48 33.60 7.77
CA THR A 73 10.65 33.22 8.56
C THR A 73 10.58 33.78 9.97
N LEU A 74 11.15 33.04 10.92
CA LEU A 74 11.28 33.43 12.32
C LEU A 74 12.76 33.29 12.71
N GLU A 75 13.40 34.43 12.93
CA GLU A 75 14.76 34.47 13.48
C GLU A 75 14.70 34.21 14.99
N PRO A 76 15.49 33.24 15.53
CA PRO A 76 15.44 32.89 16.95
C PRO A 76 15.66 34.08 17.89
N GLU A 77 16.55 35.01 17.50
CA GLU A 77 16.90 36.19 18.30
C GLU A 77 15.79 37.23 18.33
N ARG A 78 15.08 37.42 17.21
CA ARG A 78 14.02 38.42 17.09
C ARG A 78 12.72 38.00 17.77
N LYS A 79 12.49 36.68 17.90
CA LYS A 79 11.27 36.08 18.48
C LYS A 79 9.95 36.52 17.81
N GLU A 80 10.02 37.26 16.72
CA GLU A 80 8.89 37.73 15.93
C GLU A 80 8.97 37.17 14.51
N LEU A 81 7.81 36.87 13.95
CA LEU A 81 7.67 36.39 12.59
C LEU A 81 7.87 37.56 11.62
N ASN A 82 8.66 37.35 10.57
CA ASN A 82 8.74 38.31 9.47
C ASN A 82 7.39 38.43 8.75
N GLN A 83 7.23 39.47 7.94
CA GLN A 83 5.99 39.72 7.21
C GLN A 83 5.57 38.47 6.40
N PRO A 84 4.36 37.92 6.63
CA PRO A 84 3.87 36.75 5.91
C PRO A 84 3.73 37.01 4.41
N GLU A 85 4.25 36.08 3.61
CA GLU A 85 4.04 36.03 2.17
C GLU A 85 2.89 35.06 1.87
N GLU A 86 1.90 35.54 1.12
CA GLU A 86 0.82 34.68 0.60
C GLU A 86 1.40 33.76 -0.48
N MET A 87 1.34 32.45 -0.29
CA MET A 87 1.91 31.49 -1.23
C MET A 87 0.92 31.03 -2.28
N THR A 88 -0.31 30.74 -1.86
CA THR A 88 -1.41 30.38 -2.77
C THR A 88 -2.75 30.46 -2.07
N ARG A 89 -3.82 30.55 -2.86
CA ARG A 89 -5.21 30.44 -2.39
C ARG A 89 -5.79 29.12 -2.85
N LEU A 90 -6.42 28.40 -1.93
CA LEU A 90 -7.12 27.15 -2.16
C LEU A 90 -8.62 27.39 -2.09
N PHE A 91 -9.35 26.92 -3.09
CA PHE A 91 -10.80 26.96 -3.13
C PHE A 91 -11.33 25.54 -2.95
N LEU A 92 -11.70 25.19 -1.71
CA LEU A 92 -12.08 23.83 -1.34
C LEU A 92 -13.58 23.62 -1.54
N ARG A 93 -13.99 22.64 -2.33
CA ARG A 93 -15.42 22.31 -2.49
C ARG A 93 -15.92 21.52 -1.28
N LEU A 94 -17.24 21.43 -1.13
CA LEU A 94 -17.84 20.57 -0.12
C LEU A 94 -17.36 19.11 -0.30
N GLY A 95 -16.82 18.53 0.76
CA GLY A 95 -16.22 17.18 0.75
C GLY A 95 -14.74 17.15 0.35
N GLN A 96 -14.13 18.29 0.04
CA GLN A 96 -12.69 18.40 -0.16
C GLN A 96 -11.99 18.83 1.13
N ALA A 97 -10.80 18.28 1.35
CA ALA A 97 -9.94 18.63 2.47
C ALA A 97 -8.51 18.85 1.96
N ALA A 98 -7.85 19.88 2.49
CA ALA A 98 -6.43 20.09 2.26
C ALA A 98 -5.60 19.20 3.19
N GLN A 99 -4.52 18.61 2.66
CA GLN A 99 -3.47 17.92 3.38
C GLN A 99 -2.21 18.76 3.34
N GLY A 100 -1.64 19.09 4.50
CA GLY A 100 -0.56 20.06 4.63
C GLY A 100 -1.08 21.44 5.07
N PRO A 101 -0.32 22.53 4.86
CA PRO A 101 0.94 22.60 4.10
C PRO A 101 2.10 21.84 4.75
N LEU A 102 3.06 21.42 3.92
CA LEU A 102 4.32 20.80 4.33
C LEU A 102 5.46 21.63 3.74
N ILE A 103 6.34 22.14 4.59
CA ILE A 103 7.52 22.89 4.16
C ILE A 103 8.77 22.02 4.17
N GLY A 104 9.59 22.18 3.14
CA GLY A 104 10.96 21.68 3.09
C GLY A 104 11.85 22.62 2.29
N LEU A 105 13.16 22.45 2.41
CA LEU A 105 14.17 23.33 1.83
C LEU A 105 15.17 22.50 1.03
N ASP A 106 15.69 23.08 -0.05
CA ASP A 106 17.02 22.73 -0.55
C ASP A 106 18.04 23.84 -0.15
N PHE A 107 19.18 23.95 -0.83
CA PHE A 107 20.18 25.00 -0.54
C PHE A 107 19.75 26.40 -0.95
N ASP A 108 18.97 26.53 -2.02
CA ASP A 108 18.67 27.81 -2.66
C ASP A 108 17.17 28.15 -2.62
N ASN A 109 16.31 27.15 -2.45
CA ASN A 109 14.87 27.22 -2.63
C ASN A 109 14.11 26.63 -1.43
N GLY A 110 12.98 27.27 -1.13
CA GLY A 110 11.95 26.71 -0.27
C GLY A 110 10.86 26.04 -1.11
N TYR A 111 10.27 24.99 -0.55
CA TYR A 111 9.16 24.25 -1.12
C TYR A 111 8.03 24.15 -0.11
N ILE A 112 6.81 24.45 -0.56
CA ILE A 112 5.60 24.20 0.22
C ILE A 112 4.71 23.27 -0.58
N LEU A 113 4.44 22.10 -0.04
CA LEU A 113 3.64 21.05 -0.66
C LEU A 113 2.29 20.93 0.04
N TRP A 114 1.24 20.70 -0.74
CA TRP A 114 -0.08 20.39 -0.22
C TRP A 114 -0.80 19.39 -1.13
N GLY A 115 -1.67 18.59 -0.52
CA GLY A 115 -2.62 17.73 -1.21
C GLY A 115 -4.03 18.27 -1.08
N ILE A 116 -4.89 18.03 -2.07
CA ILE A 116 -6.34 18.19 -1.95
C ILE A 116 -6.94 16.80 -2.10
N GLN A 117 -7.66 16.34 -1.08
CA GLN A 117 -8.39 15.09 -1.11
C GLN A 117 -9.87 15.37 -1.31
N ASP A 118 -10.49 14.68 -2.26
CA ASP A 118 -11.92 14.75 -2.53
C ASP A 118 -12.59 13.46 -2.03
N MET A 119 -13.29 13.56 -0.90
CA MET A 119 -13.93 12.41 -0.26
C MET A 119 -15.13 11.89 -1.06
N LYS A 120 -15.73 12.73 -1.91
CA LYS A 120 -16.91 12.35 -2.70
C LYS A 120 -16.51 11.45 -3.87
N TYR A 121 -15.38 11.75 -4.51
CA TYR A 121 -14.88 11.00 -5.66
C TYR A 121 -13.73 10.04 -5.32
N VAL A 122 -13.25 10.07 -4.07
CA VAL A 122 -12.10 9.29 -3.59
C VAL A 122 -10.88 9.54 -4.48
N THR A 123 -10.63 10.82 -4.76
CA THR A 123 -9.47 11.26 -5.53
C THR A 123 -8.61 12.17 -4.67
N SER A 124 -7.35 12.31 -5.06
CA SER A 124 -6.46 13.32 -4.51
C SER A 124 -5.79 14.07 -5.64
N SER A 125 -5.16 15.19 -5.34
CA SER A 125 -4.15 15.83 -6.17
C SER A 125 -3.11 16.46 -5.26
N ALA A 126 -1.89 16.65 -5.74
CA ALA A 126 -0.86 17.36 -5.00
C ALA A 126 -0.25 18.47 -5.84
N GLN A 127 0.10 19.54 -5.15
CA GLN A 127 0.72 20.71 -5.72
C GLN A 127 1.83 21.17 -4.81
N TYR A 128 2.74 21.94 -5.39
CA TYR A 128 3.81 22.56 -4.64
C TYR A 128 4.06 23.98 -5.15
N ALA A 129 4.44 24.85 -4.23
CA ALA A 129 5.06 26.13 -4.52
C ALA A 129 6.56 25.98 -4.28
N PHE A 130 7.39 26.37 -5.24
CA PHE A 130 8.83 26.51 -5.04
C PHE A 130 9.21 27.97 -5.23
N PHE A 131 10.20 28.44 -4.47
CA PHE A 131 10.61 29.84 -4.45
C PHE A 131 12.06 29.99 -3.98
N PRO A 132 12.83 30.96 -4.50
CA PRO A 132 14.14 31.30 -3.95
C PRO A 132 14.00 31.79 -2.50
N LEU A 133 14.84 31.28 -1.59
CA LEU A 133 14.77 31.65 -0.16
C LEU A 133 15.00 33.15 0.07
N GLU A 134 15.85 33.77 -0.75
CA GLU A 134 16.15 35.21 -0.69
C GLU A 134 14.96 36.08 -1.10
N ILE A 135 14.11 35.59 -2.02
CA ILE A 135 13.01 36.36 -2.61
C ILE A 135 11.74 35.49 -2.73
N PRO A 136 11.07 35.14 -1.61
CA PRO A 136 9.93 34.21 -1.60
C PRO A 136 8.75 34.61 -2.50
N ARG A 137 8.56 35.92 -2.72
CA ARG A 137 7.56 36.48 -3.65
C ARG A 137 7.73 36.02 -5.10
N GLN A 138 8.91 35.55 -5.51
CA GLN A 138 9.16 34.96 -6.84
C GLN A 138 8.76 33.48 -6.92
N LYS A 139 7.76 33.08 -6.15
CA LYS A 139 7.19 31.73 -6.14
C LYS A 139 6.57 31.33 -7.47
N LYS A 140 6.64 30.03 -7.75
CA LYS A 140 5.90 29.37 -8.82
C LYS A 140 5.14 28.18 -8.25
N VAL A 141 3.85 28.09 -8.59
CA VAL A 141 2.99 26.96 -8.20
C VAL A 141 2.90 25.97 -9.33
N ARG A 142 3.08 24.67 -9.03
CA ARG A 142 3.04 23.56 -9.97
C ARG A 142 2.24 22.39 -9.40
N ASN A 143 1.71 21.57 -10.29
CA ASN A 143 1.18 20.26 -9.91
C ASN A 143 2.36 19.32 -9.70
N LEU A 144 2.30 18.50 -8.64
CA LEU A 144 3.24 17.41 -8.45
C LEU A 144 2.91 16.31 -9.45
N GLN A 145 3.82 16.06 -10.40
CA GLN A 145 3.64 15.03 -11.41
C GLN A 145 4.38 13.76 -10.97
N LEU A 146 3.68 12.64 -10.99
CA LEU A 146 4.24 11.31 -10.78
C LEU A 146 4.38 10.61 -12.12
N SER A 147 5.43 9.81 -12.31
CA SER A 147 5.72 9.04 -13.52
C SER A 147 4.57 8.11 -13.94
N GLY A 148 3.76 7.64 -12.99
CA GLY A 148 2.57 6.82 -13.26
C GLY A 148 1.30 7.62 -13.59
N GLY A 149 1.35 8.96 -13.58
CA GLY A 149 0.17 9.84 -13.65
C GLY A 149 -0.78 9.67 -12.45
N GLY A 150 -0.34 8.97 -11.41
CA GLY A 150 -1.12 8.70 -10.21
C GLY A 150 -1.26 9.95 -9.34
N ASN A 151 -2.29 9.96 -8.50
CA ASN A 151 -2.48 11.02 -7.51
C ASN A 151 -1.91 10.56 -6.17
N PRO A 152 -0.96 11.30 -5.58
CA PRO A 152 -0.39 10.93 -4.31
C PRO A 152 -1.37 11.17 -3.15
N LEU A 153 -1.16 10.40 -2.09
CA LEU A 153 -1.77 10.49 -0.79
C LEU A 153 -0.66 10.56 0.25
N ASN A 154 -0.95 11.07 1.45
CA ASN A 154 -0.02 10.98 2.58
C ASN A 154 1.39 11.50 2.25
N LEU A 155 1.47 12.76 1.83
CA LEU A 155 2.74 13.42 1.57
C LEU A 155 3.56 13.55 2.86
N TRP A 156 4.86 13.33 2.77
CA TRP A 156 5.82 13.55 3.83
C TRP A 156 7.12 14.11 3.28
N VAL A 157 7.51 15.29 3.76
CA VAL A 157 8.70 15.98 3.29
C VAL A 157 9.85 15.70 4.25
N VAL A 158 11.00 15.31 3.73
CA VAL A 158 12.22 15.20 4.52
C VAL A 158 12.66 16.61 4.88
N ARG A 159 12.75 16.86 6.19
CA ARG A 159 13.22 18.12 6.73
C ARG A 159 14.74 18.06 6.80
N GLY A 160 15.41 18.89 6.02
CA GLY A 160 16.86 19.02 6.04
C GLY A 160 17.34 19.73 4.80
N GLN A 161 18.46 20.44 4.94
CA GLN A 161 19.08 21.14 3.82
C GLN A 161 19.93 20.16 3.01
N TYR A 162 19.38 19.74 1.89
CA TYR A 162 20.03 18.92 0.85
C TYR A 162 20.04 19.72 -0.46
N GLU A 163 20.77 19.27 -1.50
CA GLU A 163 20.69 19.93 -2.82
C GLU A 163 19.33 19.68 -3.49
N THR A 164 18.65 18.62 -3.09
CA THR A 164 17.33 18.23 -3.57
C THR A 164 16.38 17.96 -2.41
N LEU A 165 15.13 18.41 -2.52
CA LEU A 165 14.12 18.07 -1.56
C LEU A 165 13.65 16.63 -1.74
N LEU A 166 13.71 15.82 -0.69
CA LEU A 166 13.12 14.48 -0.70
C LEU A 166 11.68 14.49 -0.19
N LEU A 167 10.82 13.80 -0.93
CA LEU A 167 9.41 13.59 -0.64
C LEU A 167 9.14 12.08 -0.57
N ALA A 168 8.56 11.62 0.53
CA ALA A 168 7.90 10.33 0.59
C ALA A 168 6.39 10.52 0.44
N LEU A 169 5.74 9.61 -0.28
CA LEU A 169 4.31 9.69 -0.55
C LEU A 169 3.71 8.29 -0.67
N THR A 170 2.41 8.17 -0.46
CA THR A 170 1.63 7.01 -0.85
C THR A 170 1.11 7.24 -2.26
N GLU A 171 1.21 6.25 -3.14
CA GLU A 171 0.61 6.32 -4.48
C GLU A 171 -0.01 5.00 -4.89
N THR A 172 -0.87 5.07 -5.91
CA THR A 172 -1.45 3.87 -6.52
C THR A 172 -0.53 3.36 -7.63
N VAL A 173 0.02 2.17 -7.43
CA VAL A 173 0.83 1.46 -8.41
C VAL A 173 0.02 0.30 -8.97
N VAL A 174 -0.03 0.18 -10.30
CA VAL A 174 -0.69 -0.96 -10.96
C VAL A 174 0.27 -2.14 -10.98
N THR A 175 -0.03 -3.17 -10.19
CA THR A 175 0.75 -4.42 -10.16
C THR A 175 0.02 -5.54 -10.92
N ARG A 176 0.66 -6.70 -11.10
CA ARG A 176 0.00 -7.90 -11.65
C ARG A 176 -1.25 -8.33 -10.87
N ASN A 177 -1.30 -8.01 -9.57
CA ASN A 177 -2.39 -8.36 -8.67
C ASN A 177 -3.49 -7.28 -8.61
N GLY A 178 -3.37 -6.23 -9.44
CA GLY A 178 -4.25 -5.07 -9.44
C GLY A 178 -3.60 -3.79 -8.86
N PRO A 179 -4.37 -2.70 -8.74
CA PRO A 179 -3.90 -1.47 -8.13
C PRO A 179 -3.62 -1.69 -6.64
N GLN A 180 -2.44 -1.27 -6.20
CA GLN A 180 -2.01 -1.33 -4.80
C GLN A 180 -1.49 0.02 -4.35
N LEU A 181 -1.72 0.36 -3.09
CA LEU A 181 -1.12 1.54 -2.46
C LEU A 181 0.29 1.18 -1.98
N GLN A 182 1.29 1.85 -2.54
CA GLN A 182 2.70 1.67 -2.24
C GLN A 182 3.31 3.01 -1.81
N ILE A 183 4.49 2.97 -1.19
CA ILE A 183 5.27 4.16 -0.87
C ILE A 183 6.20 4.48 -2.05
N GLY A 184 6.11 5.73 -2.52
CA GLY A 184 7.02 6.33 -3.46
C GLY A 184 7.96 7.33 -2.77
N ILE A 185 9.20 7.44 -3.26
CA ILE A 185 10.14 8.50 -2.93
C ILE A 185 10.40 9.31 -4.21
N VAL A 186 10.33 10.64 -4.09
CA VAL A 186 10.55 11.60 -5.18
C VAL A 186 11.56 12.65 -4.71
N ALA A 187 12.54 12.96 -5.55
CA ALA A 187 13.43 14.10 -5.35
C ALA A 187 12.93 15.30 -6.18
N LEU A 188 12.95 16.50 -5.60
CA LEU A 188 12.61 17.75 -6.29
C LEU A 188 13.82 18.69 -6.27
N HIS A 189 14.09 19.32 -7.42
CA HIS A 189 15.08 20.37 -7.58
C HIS A 189 14.51 21.46 -8.49
N GLY A 190 14.06 22.56 -7.89
CA GLY A 190 13.36 23.66 -8.55
C GLY A 190 12.06 23.21 -9.24
N GLU A 191 12.00 23.47 -10.54
CA GLU A 191 10.89 23.08 -11.40
C GLU A 191 11.16 21.69 -11.96
N GLN A 192 10.28 20.71 -11.70
CA GLN A 192 10.38 19.40 -12.35
C GLN A 192 10.48 19.60 -13.87
N SER A 193 11.62 19.20 -14.45
CA SER A 193 11.82 19.24 -15.89
C SER A 193 10.68 18.49 -16.55
N GLN A 194 9.98 19.14 -17.48
CA GLN A 194 8.96 18.50 -18.31
C GLN A 194 9.65 17.58 -19.32
N GLY A 195 10.34 16.55 -18.83
CA GLY A 195 11.06 15.58 -19.63
C GLY A 195 10.10 14.61 -20.28
N ASP A 196 9.73 14.87 -21.54
CA ASP A 196 9.37 13.90 -22.59
C ASP A 196 8.54 12.65 -22.19
N GLN A 197 7.57 12.78 -21.30
CA GLN A 197 6.48 11.82 -21.14
C GLN A 197 5.16 12.48 -21.51
N ALA A 198 4.84 12.30 -22.79
CA ALA A 198 3.65 12.78 -23.45
C ALA A 198 2.36 12.39 -22.69
N GLN A 199 1.46 13.38 -22.58
CA GLN A 199 0.01 13.20 -22.45
C GLN A 199 -0.47 12.24 -21.33
N ALA A 200 -0.42 12.70 -20.09
CA ALA A 200 -1.53 12.46 -19.15
C ALA A 200 -2.64 13.52 -19.33
N GLY A 201 -2.88 13.90 -20.59
CA GLY A 201 -3.91 14.84 -21.00
C GLY A 201 -5.12 14.06 -21.47
N ASP A 202 -6.20 14.22 -20.72
CA ASP A 202 -7.54 13.70 -21.02
C ASP A 202 -7.62 12.17 -21.02
N PHE A 203 -8.37 11.61 -20.06
CA PHE A 203 -8.92 10.27 -20.23
C PHE A 203 -9.91 10.31 -21.40
N GLY A 204 -9.39 10.28 -22.63
CA GLY A 204 -10.09 10.03 -23.89
C GLY A 204 -10.63 8.60 -23.92
N LEU A 205 -11.50 8.29 -22.97
CA LEU A 205 -12.21 7.03 -22.81
C LEU A 205 -13.56 7.05 -23.52
N THR A 206 -13.72 7.92 -24.52
CA THR A 206 -14.85 7.92 -25.44
C THR A 206 -14.53 7.00 -26.61
N GLY A 207 -14.62 5.68 -26.37
CA GLY A 207 -14.62 4.70 -27.47
C GLY A 207 -14.05 3.31 -27.18
N LEU A 208 -13.36 3.10 -26.04
CA LEU A 208 -12.77 1.79 -25.72
C LEU A 208 -13.61 0.99 -24.72
N GLY A 209 -13.78 -0.30 -25.02
CA GLY A 209 -14.51 -1.25 -24.17
C GLY A 209 -13.77 -1.56 -22.85
N PRO A 210 -14.48 -2.03 -21.81
CA PRO A 210 -13.96 -2.17 -20.45
C PRO A 210 -12.73 -3.08 -20.33
N PHE A 211 -12.60 -4.10 -21.20
CA PHE A 211 -11.47 -5.02 -21.19
C PHE A 211 -10.18 -4.46 -21.81
N GLN A 212 -10.26 -3.54 -22.77
CA GLN A 212 -9.07 -2.93 -23.41
C GLN A 212 -8.40 -1.87 -22.54
N LYS A 213 -9.18 -1.18 -21.69
CA LYS A 213 -8.66 -0.23 -20.69
C LYS A 213 -7.75 -0.90 -19.64
N TRP A 214 -7.90 -2.22 -19.45
CA TRP A 214 -7.15 -2.98 -18.45
C TRP A 214 -5.75 -3.41 -18.93
N PHE A 215 -5.53 -3.51 -20.25
CA PHE A 215 -4.26 -3.97 -20.83
C PHE A 215 -3.28 -2.85 -21.19
N LEU A 216 -3.74 -1.59 -21.30
CA LEU A 216 -2.95 -0.47 -21.82
C LEU A 216 -2.33 0.45 -20.75
N SER A 217 -2.58 0.19 -19.46
CA SER A 217 -2.07 0.97 -18.33
C SER A 217 -1.07 0.18 -17.47
N SER A 218 -0.03 -0.37 -18.10
CA SER A 218 1.09 -0.94 -17.35
C SER A 218 2.33 -0.05 -17.51
N PRO A 219 2.54 0.94 -16.62
CA PRO A 219 3.87 1.35 -16.28
C PRO A 219 4.41 0.28 -15.32
N ILE A 220 5.26 -0.60 -15.81
CA ILE A 220 6.06 -1.46 -14.93
C ILE A 220 7.04 -0.52 -14.21
N ALA A 221 6.61 0.08 -13.09
CA ALA A 221 7.55 0.61 -12.13
C ALA A 221 8.28 -0.60 -11.55
N LEU A 222 9.57 -0.74 -11.85
CA LEU A 222 10.41 -1.72 -11.18
C LEU A 222 10.36 -1.36 -9.68
N HIS A 223 9.87 -2.28 -8.84
CA HIS A 223 9.93 -2.09 -7.39
C HIS A 223 11.40 -2.00 -7.00
N HIS A 224 11.82 -0.86 -6.48
CA HIS A 224 13.19 -0.64 -6.06
C HIS A 224 13.25 -0.73 -4.55
N PRO A 225 13.86 -1.78 -3.97
CA PRO A 225 13.98 -1.84 -2.53
C PRO A 225 14.75 -0.61 -2.04
N LEU A 226 14.44 -0.10 -0.84
CA LEU A 226 15.07 1.11 -0.31
C LEU A 226 16.61 1.06 -0.36
N TYR A 227 17.22 -0.13 -0.26
CA TYR A 227 18.68 -0.30 -0.36
C TYR A 227 19.25 -0.15 -1.78
N ALA A 228 18.45 -0.28 -2.84
CA ALA A 228 18.89 -0.02 -4.21
C ALA A 228 19.20 1.46 -4.41
N LEU A 229 18.56 2.35 -3.64
CA LEU A 229 18.88 3.77 -3.59
C LEU A 229 20.28 4.06 -3.05
N SER A 230 20.92 3.10 -2.36
CA SER A 230 22.28 3.25 -1.84
C SER A 230 23.36 2.78 -2.83
N HIS A 231 23.00 2.32 -4.04
CA HIS A 231 23.90 1.67 -5.01
C HIS A 231 23.99 2.40 -6.35
N ALA A 232 23.61 3.67 -6.44
CA ALA A 232 24.15 4.50 -7.52
C ALA A 232 25.68 4.49 -7.36
N ASP A 233 26.38 4.01 -8.39
CA ASP A 233 27.76 3.50 -8.36
C ASP A 233 28.83 4.52 -7.94
N ASN A 234 29.77 4.10 -7.10
CA ASN A 234 31.24 4.35 -7.06
C ASN A 234 31.84 5.61 -7.73
N SER A 235 31.10 6.69 -7.78
CA SER A 235 31.58 8.04 -8.01
C SER A 235 31.55 8.76 -6.66
N PRO A 236 32.43 9.72 -6.40
CA PRO A 236 32.25 10.62 -5.28
C PRO A 236 31.02 11.47 -5.62
N PHE A 237 29.82 10.93 -5.36
CA PHE A 237 28.60 11.71 -5.30
C PHE A 237 28.90 12.86 -4.35
N ALA A 238 28.84 14.08 -4.87
CA ALA A 238 28.66 15.24 -4.00
C ALA A 238 27.48 14.87 -3.08
N GLN A 239 27.73 14.87 -1.77
CA GLN A 239 26.97 14.14 -0.75
C GLN A 239 25.46 14.51 -0.62
N ASN A 240 24.88 15.28 -1.53
CA ASN A 240 23.61 15.97 -1.28
C ASN A 240 22.59 15.98 -2.45
N ALA A 241 22.90 15.44 -3.63
CA ALA A 241 21.97 15.39 -4.76
C ALA A 241 21.41 13.98 -5.01
N TRP A 242 20.09 13.83 -4.93
CA TRP A 242 19.38 12.62 -5.32
C TRP A 242 18.99 12.72 -6.81
N PRO A 243 19.04 11.61 -7.58
CA PRO A 243 18.54 11.62 -8.95
C PRO A 243 17.07 12.06 -8.98
N GLU A 244 16.70 12.91 -9.95
CA GLU A 244 15.33 13.46 -10.15
C GLU A 244 14.31 12.39 -10.63
N ASP A 245 14.47 11.16 -10.18
CA ASP A 245 13.62 10.03 -10.52
C ASP A 245 12.69 9.67 -9.36
N GLN A 246 11.55 9.08 -9.71
CA GLN A 246 10.61 8.52 -8.77
C GLN A 246 10.90 7.04 -8.49
N TYR A 247 10.93 6.65 -7.21
CA TYR A 247 11.23 5.30 -6.78
C TYR A 247 10.10 4.70 -5.94
N ILE A 248 9.56 3.55 -6.35
CA ILE A 248 8.63 2.76 -5.54
C ILE A 248 9.41 1.87 -4.59
N VAL A 249 9.29 2.10 -3.29
CA VAL A 249 10.15 1.47 -2.27
C VAL A 249 9.50 0.32 -1.50
N THR A 250 8.18 0.15 -1.64
CA THR A 250 7.45 -0.98 -1.06
C THR A 250 6.99 -1.96 -2.12
N ALA A 251 6.99 -3.24 -1.76
CA ALA A 251 6.46 -4.36 -2.54
C ALA A 251 5.50 -5.19 -1.68
N SER A 252 4.62 -4.50 -0.96
CA SER A 252 3.69 -5.13 -0.02
C SER A 252 2.41 -5.57 -0.71
N GLU A 253 1.89 -6.74 -0.37
CA GLU A 253 0.54 -7.14 -0.82
C GLU A 253 -0.57 -6.32 -0.14
N HIS A 254 -0.21 -5.63 0.95
CA HIS A 254 -1.11 -4.78 1.71
C HIS A 254 -0.91 -3.31 1.36
N PRO A 255 -1.99 -2.51 1.33
CA PRO A 255 -1.90 -1.06 1.24
C PRO A 255 -0.90 -0.45 2.23
N SER A 256 0.06 0.29 1.70
CA SER A 256 1.08 1.05 2.43
C SER A 256 0.70 2.53 2.48
N LEU A 257 0.61 3.10 3.67
CA LEU A 257 0.00 4.39 3.96
C LEU A 257 0.89 5.22 4.89
N LYS A 258 0.72 6.55 4.90
CA LYS A 258 1.33 7.46 5.89
C LYS A 258 2.84 7.25 6.09
N PRO A 259 3.64 7.42 5.02
CA PRO A 259 5.09 7.33 5.16
C PRO A 259 5.62 8.45 6.07
N SER A 260 6.72 8.16 6.75
CA SER A 260 7.60 9.14 7.37
C SER A 260 9.04 8.76 7.05
N LEU A 261 9.73 9.68 6.39
CA LEU A 261 11.10 9.55 5.92
C LEU A 261 11.99 10.55 6.64
N VAL A 262 13.11 10.08 7.14
CA VAL A 262 14.20 10.92 7.67
C VAL A 262 15.52 10.43 7.09
N VAL A 263 16.50 11.33 7.05
CA VAL A 263 17.88 11.06 6.63
C VAL A 263 18.74 11.29 7.87
N ASP A 264 19.60 10.34 8.21
CA ASP A 264 20.51 10.48 9.35
C ASP A 264 21.77 11.31 9.00
N ALA A 265 22.67 11.47 9.98
CA ALA A 265 23.90 12.25 9.79
C ALA A 265 24.90 11.58 8.84
N GLN A 266 24.75 10.29 8.57
CA GLN A 266 25.57 9.50 7.66
C GLN A 266 25.00 9.53 6.23
N GLY A 267 23.82 10.13 6.02
CA GLY A 267 23.11 10.16 4.76
C GLY A 267 22.23 8.93 4.53
N ASP A 268 22.05 8.08 5.54
CA ASP A 268 21.20 6.91 5.45
C ASP A 268 19.72 7.28 5.61
N LEU A 269 18.88 6.68 4.75
CA LEU A 269 17.44 6.85 4.80
C LEU A 269 16.84 5.94 5.87
N HIS A 270 15.89 6.47 6.62
CA HIS A 270 15.05 5.74 7.55
C HIS A 270 13.58 6.01 7.20
N LEU A 271 12.91 4.98 6.70
CA LEU A 271 11.53 5.07 6.25
C LEU A 271 10.64 4.22 7.17
N THR A 272 9.56 4.83 7.64
CA THR A 272 8.46 4.12 8.32
C THR A 272 7.16 4.35 7.58
N TRP A 273 6.25 3.39 7.63
CA TRP A 273 4.91 3.52 7.06
C TRP A 273 3.93 2.61 7.78
N LEU A 274 2.64 2.85 7.57
CA LEU A 274 1.57 1.98 8.03
C LEU A 274 1.19 0.99 6.95
N GLU A 275 1.05 -0.28 7.31
CA GLU A 275 0.46 -1.29 6.44
C GLU A 275 -0.82 -1.85 7.05
N THR A 276 -1.83 -2.02 6.20
CA THR A 276 -3.05 -2.70 6.62
C THR A 276 -2.76 -4.18 6.91
N SER A 277 -3.23 -4.69 8.04
CA SER A 277 -2.91 -6.05 8.52
C SER A 277 -4.17 -6.78 9.00
N GLY A 278 -5.24 -6.72 8.20
CA GLY A 278 -6.54 -7.29 8.53
C GLY A 278 -7.55 -6.26 9.06
N PHE A 279 -8.64 -6.73 9.67
CA PHE A 279 -9.75 -5.87 10.10
C PHE A 279 -9.31 -4.89 11.20
N GLY A 280 -9.18 -3.61 10.84
CA GLY A 280 -8.88 -2.52 11.77
C GLY A 280 -7.46 -2.52 12.35
N ALA A 281 -6.61 -3.47 11.95
CA ALA A 281 -5.25 -3.59 12.43
C ALA A 281 -4.26 -2.94 11.45
N TYR A 282 -3.39 -2.08 11.96
CA TYR A 282 -2.28 -1.50 11.22
C TYR A 282 -0.97 -1.95 11.85
N ARG A 283 0.00 -2.34 11.02
CA ARG A 283 1.38 -2.53 11.46
C ARG A 283 2.22 -1.32 11.05
N VAL A 284 3.15 -0.93 11.91
CA VAL A 284 4.18 0.05 11.55
C VAL A 284 5.33 -0.75 10.95
N ALA A 285 5.59 -0.53 9.68
CA ALA A 285 6.74 -1.09 8.98
C ALA A 285 7.90 -0.10 8.99
N TYR A 286 9.12 -0.62 8.94
CA TYR A 286 10.37 0.14 8.97
C TYR A 286 11.37 -0.46 7.98
N ALA A 287 12.07 0.39 7.25
CA ALA A 287 13.20 0.04 6.40
C ALA A 287 14.25 1.15 6.43
N SER A 288 15.52 0.78 6.22
CA SER A 288 16.62 1.73 6.19
C SER A 288 17.73 1.34 5.22
N THR A 289 18.49 2.33 4.73
CA THR A 289 19.73 2.10 3.97
C THR A 289 20.94 1.82 4.86
N ALA A 290 20.83 2.09 6.17
CA ALA A 290 21.91 1.88 7.14
C ALA A 290 22.39 0.43 7.13
N SER A 291 23.71 0.26 7.03
CA SER A 291 24.34 -1.07 6.92
C SER A 291 24.01 -1.97 8.11
N GLU A 292 24.01 -1.43 9.32
CA GLU A 292 23.65 -2.14 10.55
C GLU A 292 22.22 -2.68 10.51
N VAL A 293 21.26 -1.85 10.09
CA VAL A 293 19.84 -2.20 9.97
C VAL A 293 19.62 -3.30 8.92
N LYS A 294 20.32 -3.20 7.78
CA LYS A 294 20.30 -4.25 6.74
C LYS A 294 20.77 -5.59 7.29
N THR A 295 21.88 -5.60 8.05
CA THR A 295 22.39 -6.86 8.63
C THR A 295 21.50 -7.43 9.73
N ALA A 296 20.76 -6.58 10.46
CA ALA A 296 19.82 -7.02 11.49
C ALA A 296 18.55 -7.63 10.89
N HIS A 297 17.94 -7.01 9.87
CA HIS A 297 16.73 -7.51 9.22
C HIS A 297 16.93 -8.81 8.44
N GLY A 298 18.16 -9.13 8.02
CA GLY A 298 18.47 -10.42 7.38
C GLY A 298 18.49 -11.61 8.34
N ARG A 299 18.33 -11.42 9.66
CA ARG A 299 18.39 -12.49 10.65
C ARG A 299 17.00 -13.12 10.84
N LEU A 300 16.89 -14.41 10.56
CA LEU A 300 15.71 -15.20 10.86
C LEU A 300 15.50 -15.26 12.38
N THR A 301 14.42 -14.69 12.90
CA THR A 301 14.11 -14.77 14.32
C THR A 301 13.26 -16.02 14.63
N LEU A 302 13.32 -16.51 15.88
CA LEU A 302 12.43 -17.58 16.35
C LEU A 302 10.95 -17.18 16.19
N TRP A 303 10.64 -15.90 16.37
CA TRP A 303 9.30 -15.35 16.21
C TRP A 303 8.79 -15.47 14.78
N ASP A 304 9.62 -15.19 13.78
CA ASP A 304 9.26 -15.32 12.36
C ASP A 304 8.89 -16.77 12.01
N VAL A 305 9.66 -17.73 12.54
CA VAL A 305 9.39 -19.15 12.35
C VAL A 305 8.09 -19.56 13.02
N THR A 306 7.86 -19.14 14.27
CA THR A 306 6.63 -19.48 15.00
C THR A 306 5.39 -18.83 14.41
N ASP A 307 5.46 -17.57 13.98
CA ASP A 307 4.33 -16.86 13.38
C ASP A 307 3.98 -17.47 12.01
N ARG A 308 4.99 -17.79 11.20
CA ARG A 308 4.76 -18.50 9.94
C ARG A 308 4.18 -19.89 10.16
N ALA A 309 4.68 -20.64 11.15
CA ALA A 309 4.18 -21.97 11.47
C ALA A 309 2.72 -21.92 11.99
N LEU A 310 2.41 -20.99 12.89
CA LEU A 310 1.06 -20.81 13.42
C LEU A 310 0.10 -20.31 12.35
N GLY A 311 0.55 -19.38 11.49
CA GLY A 311 -0.20 -18.89 10.35
C GLY A 311 -0.54 -20.01 9.36
N LEU A 312 0.43 -20.87 9.03
CA LEU A 312 0.19 -22.07 8.22
C LEU A 312 -0.78 -23.05 8.90
N ALA A 313 -0.64 -23.27 10.21
CA ALA A 313 -1.54 -24.13 10.97
C ALA A 313 -2.98 -23.59 10.97
N MET A 314 -3.18 -22.28 11.15
CA MET A 314 -4.48 -21.63 11.10
C MET A 314 -5.10 -21.68 9.70
N GLN A 315 -4.29 -21.43 8.66
CA GLN A 315 -4.73 -21.59 7.27
C GLN A 315 -5.17 -23.02 6.99
N PHE A 316 -4.42 -24.01 7.48
CA PHE A 316 -4.79 -25.42 7.37
C PHE A 316 -6.06 -25.75 8.15
N PHE A 317 -6.21 -25.22 9.36
CA PHE A 317 -7.41 -25.40 10.18
C PHE A 317 -8.67 -24.84 9.48
N MET A 318 -8.58 -23.62 8.92
CA MET A 318 -9.67 -23.02 8.16
C MET A 318 -9.99 -23.80 6.88
N ALA A 319 -8.94 -24.24 6.17
CA ALA A 319 -9.06 -25.08 4.99
C ALA A 319 -9.82 -26.38 5.29
N VAL A 320 -9.37 -27.15 6.27
CA VAL A 320 -9.99 -28.43 6.65
C VAL A 320 -11.38 -28.22 7.25
N GLY A 321 -11.55 -27.22 8.13
CA GLY A 321 -12.82 -26.93 8.80
C GLY A 321 -13.93 -26.51 7.84
N LEU A 322 -13.59 -25.78 6.77
CA LEU A 322 -14.56 -25.37 5.74
C LEU A 322 -14.71 -26.39 4.60
N THR A 323 -13.82 -27.39 4.51
CA THR A 323 -13.85 -28.41 3.45
C THR A 323 -15.20 -29.13 3.35
N PRO A 324 -15.87 -29.56 4.44
CA PRO A 324 -17.18 -30.22 4.32
C PRO A 324 -18.27 -29.33 3.72
N VAL A 325 -18.28 -28.03 4.07
CA VAL A 325 -19.24 -27.06 3.54
C VAL A 325 -18.99 -26.81 2.05
N LEU A 326 -17.72 -26.63 1.68
CA LEU A 326 -17.31 -26.44 0.29
C LEU A 326 -17.55 -27.71 -0.56
N ALA A 327 -17.28 -28.90 -0.02
CA ALA A 327 -17.52 -30.18 -0.68
C ALA A 327 -19.01 -30.38 -0.99
N ILE A 328 -19.91 -30.05 -0.05
CA ILE A 328 -21.35 -30.10 -0.31
C ILE A 328 -21.75 -29.12 -1.43
N TYR A 329 -21.17 -27.92 -1.45
CA TYR A 329 -21.45 -26.93 -2.49
C TYR A 329 -20.94 -27.36 -3.88
N TRP A 330 -19.73 -27.93 -3.98
CA TRP A 330 -19.16 -28.42 -5.25
C TRP A 330 -19.84 -29.70 -5.76
N SER A 331 -20.30 -30.56 -4.84
CA SER A 331 -20.97 -31.81 -5.16
C SER A 331 -22.46 -31.65 -5.48
N LEU A 332 -23.02 -30.44 -5.57
CA LEU A 332 -24.46 -30.25 -5.87
C LEU A 332 -24.90 -30.92 -7.18
N LEU A 333 -24.13 -30.77 -8.28
CA LEU A 333 -24.47 -31.36 -9.58
C LEU A 333 -24.36 -32.90 -9.56
N PRO A 334 -23.23 -33.50 -9.10
CA PRO A 334 -23.13 -34.95 -8.92
C PRO A 334 -24.17 -35.54 -7.98
N LEU A 335 -24.44 -34.86 -6.86
CA LEU A 335 -25.39 -35.33 -5.86
C LEU A 335 -26.82 -35.26 -6.39
N GLY A 336 -27.18 -34.18 -7.10
CA GLY A 336 -28.44 -34.07 -7.83
C GLY A 336 -28.63 -35.20 -8.84
N TRP A 337 -27.58 -35.54 -9.60
CA TRP A 337 -27.58 -36.69 -10.50
C TRP A 337 -27.83 -38.02 -9.77
N LEU A 338 -27.11 -38.28 -8.68
CA LEU A 338 -27.28 -39.52 -7.91
C LEU A 338 -28.65 -39.61 -7.24
N ILE A 339 -29.22 -38.49 -6.79
CA ILE A 339 -30.58 -38.44 -6.25
C ILE A 339 -31.61 -38.76 -7.34
N ILE A 340 -31.49 -38.15 -8.53
CA ILE A 340 -32.38 -38.46 -9.67
C ILE A 340 -32.28 -39.94 -10.04
N TYR A 341 -31.07 -40.49 -10.07
CA TYR A 341 -30.83 -41.90 -10.34
C TYR A 341 -31.46 -42.81 -9.27
N LEU A 342 -31.32 -42.46 -8.00
CA LEU A 342 -31.93 -43.20 -6.88
C LEU A 342 -33.46 -43.18 -6.97
N LEU A 343 -34.06 -42.02 -7.20
CA LEU A 343 -35.52 -41.87 -7.29
C LEU A 343 -36.11 -42.62 -8.49
N SER A 344 -35.36 -42.73 -9.58
CA SER A 344 -35.82 -43.41 -10.81
C SER A 344 -35.62 -44.92 -10.79
N THR A 345 -34.59 -45.43 -10.11
CA THR A 345 -34.23 -46.86 -10.15
C THR A 345 -34.41 -47.59 -8.82
N GLY A 346 -34.47 -46.87 -7.70
CA GLY A 346 -34.50 -47.43 -6.35
C GLY A 346 -33.21 -48.16 -5.93
N ARG A 347 -32.12 -48.05 -6.70
CA ARG A 347 -30.90 -48.83 -6.47
C ARG A 347 -29.87 -48.04 -5.67
N GLU A 348 -29.43 -48.61 -4.55
CA GLU A 348 -28.52 -47.95 -3.60
C GLU A 348 -27.12 -48.60 -3.48
N HIS A 349 -26.93 -49.79 -4.07
CA HIS A 349 -25.69 -50.55 -3.96
C HIS A 349 -24.94 -50.72 -5.31
N LEU A 350 -23.61 -50.68 -5.26
CA LEU A 350 -22.68 -50.86 -6.39
C LEU A 350 -22.48 -52.34 -6.75
N THR A 351 -23.59 -53.06 -6.95
CA THR A 351 -23.61 -54.48 -7.35
C THR A 351 -23.86 -54.65 -8.85
N GLU A 352 -24.54 -53.69 -9.48
CA GLU A 352 -25.02 -53.80 -10.84
C GLU A 352 -24.30 -52.83 -11.78
N ARG A 353 -24.28 -53.15 -13.08
CA ARG A 353 -23.65 -52.28 -14.09
C ARG A 353 -24.24 -50.87 -14.09
N GLY A 354 -25.53 -50.73 -13.84
CA GLY A 354 -26.22 -49.44 -13.79
C GLY A 354 -25.71 -48.51 -12.68
N THR A 355 -25.50 -49.03 -11.47
CA THR A 355 -25.03 -48.21 -10.33
C THR A 355 -23.55 -47.84 -10.48
N TRP A 356 -22.74 -48.71 -11.11
CA TRP A 356 -21.36 -48.38 -11.50
C TRP A 356 -21.29 -47.27 -12.55
N VAL A 357 -22.18 -47.28 -13.54
CA VAL A 357 -22.27 -46.20 -14.53
C VAL A 357 -22.72 -44.89 -13.88
N ALA A 358 -23.73 -44.94 -13.01
CA ALA A 358 -24.21 -43.77 -12.28
C ALA A 358 -23.11 -43.14 -11.40
N PHE A 359 -22.32 -43.98 -10.72
CA PHE A 359 -21.15 -43.55 -9.95
C PHE A 359 -20.08 -42.92 -10.85
N GLY A 360 -19.74 -43.55 -11.98
CA GLY A 360 -18.79 -43.00 -12.94
C GLY A 360 -19.19 -41.62 -13.46
N ILE A 361 -20.48 -41.44 -13.78
CA ILE A 361 -21.03 -40.14 -14.21
C ILE A 361 -20.91 -39.11 -13.08
N SER A 362 -21.20 -39.48 -11.82
CA SER A 362 -21.07 -38.57 -10.68
C SER A 362 -19.61 -38.10 -10.46
N VAL A 363 -18.64 -39.00 -10.64
CA VAL A 363 -17.20 -38.67 -10.56
C VAL A 363 -16.81 -37.70 -11.69
N LEU A 364 -17.28 -37.94 -12.91
CA LEU A 364 -17.02 -37.05 -14.05
C LEU A 364 -17.63 -35.67 -13.82
N LEU A 365 -18.86 -35.61 -13.31
CA LEU A 365 -19.54 -34.36 -12.98
C LEU A 365 -18.79 -33.60 -11.87
N GLU A 366 -18.27 -34.28 -10.84
CA GLU A 366 -17.49 -33.63 -9.77
C GLU A 366 -16.21 -33.00 -10.32
N VAL A 367 -15.48 -33.74 -11.17
CA VAL A 367 -14.24 -33.25 -11.80
C VAL A 367 -14.55 -32.10 -12.76
N ALA A 368 -15.62 -32.18 -13.55
CA ALA A 368 -16.06 -31.12 -14.44
C ALA A 368 -16.48 -29.85 -13.67
N SER A 369 -17.23 -29.99 -12.58
CA SER A 369 -17.59 -28.90 -11.67
C SER A 369 -16.35 -28.18 -11.13
N THR A 370 -15.28 -28.93 -10.81
CA THR A 370 -14.01 -28.34 -10.41
C THR A 370 -13.41 -27.46 -11.52
N TYR A 371 -13.49 -27.84 -12.79
CA TYR A 371 -13.00 -26.97 -13.87
C TYR A 371 -13.86 -25.73 -14.12
N TRP A 372 -15.17 -25.82 -13.88
CA TRP A 372 -16.10 -24.72 -14.10
C TRP A 372 -16.06 -23.69 -12.97
N TYR A 373 -16.11 -24.15 -11.72
CA TYR A 373 -16.37 -23.30 -10.56
C TYR A 373 -15.15 -23.00 -9.70
N TYR A 374 -14.01 -23.67 -9.90
CA TYR A 374 -12.86 -23.49 -9.02
C TYR A 374 -12.21 -22.10 -9.18
N PRO A 375 -12.41 -21.17 -8.23
CA PRO A 375 -12.02 -19.76 -8.39
C PRO A 375 -10.51 -19.54 -8.40
N HIS A 376 -9.75 -20.57 -8.01
CA HIS A 376 -8.32 -20.48 -7.69
C HIS A 376 -7.43 -21.11 -8.77
N ARG A 377 -8.02 -21.63 -9.86
CA ARG A 377 -7.27 -22.20 -10.99
C ARG A 377 -6.29 -21.20 -11.58
N SER A 378 -6.71 -19.96 -11.78
CA SER A 378 -5.87 -18.89 -12.34
C SER A 378 -4.67 -18.51 -11.47
N ARG A 379 -4.65 -18.93 -10.19
CA ARG A 379 -3.56 -18.62 -9.25
C ARG A 379 -2.43 -19.66 -9.25
N MET A 380 -2.57 -20.78 -9.96
CA MET A 380 -1.47 -21.75 -10.05
C MET A 380 -0.35 -21.25 -10.96
N PRO A 381 0.93 -21.48 -10.59
CA PRO A 381 2.09 -20.85 -11.21
C PRO A 381 2.35 -21.29 -12.66
N SER A 382 1.83 -22.44 -13.09
CA SER A 382 1.96 -22.91 -14.47
C SER A 382 0.64 -23.38 -15.02
N LEU A 383 0.43 -23.14 -16.33
CA LEU A 383 -0.72 -23.66 -17.06
C LEU A 383 -0.82 -25.18 -16.97
N PHE A 384 0.32 -25.88 -16.90
CA PHE A 384 0.34 -27.33 -16.71
C PHE A 384 -0.30 -27.75 -15.38
N LEU A 385 0.07 -27.12 -14.26
CA LEU A 385 -0.49 -27.42 -12.95
C LEU A 385 -2.00 -27.12 -12.89
N GLN A 386 -2.46 -26.07 -13.57
CA GLN A 386 -3.88 -25.69 -13.65
C GLN A 386 -4.78 -26.79 -14.21
N TRP A 387 -4.25 -27.61 -15.12
CA TRP A 387 -5.00 -28.69 -15.76
C TRP A 387 -4.71 -30.06 -15.14
N VAL A 388 -3.52 -30.28 -14.58
CA VAL A 388 -3.12 -31.60 -14.07
C VAL A 388 -3.55 -31.81 -12.61
N ALA A 389 -3.52 -30.76 -11.78
CA ALA A 389 -3.81 -30.91 -10.35
C ALA A 389 -5.24 -31.41 -10.04
N PRO A 390 -6.32 -30.90 -10.70
CA PRO A 390 -7.66 -31.44 -10.50
C PRO A 390 -7.77 -32.92 -10.89
N LEU A 391 -7.11 -33.32 -11.97
CA LEU A 391 -7.14 -34.72 -12.42
C LEU A 391 -6.35 -35.64 -11.48
N ALA A 392 -5.17 -35.21 -11.02
CA ALA A 392 -4.33 -35.97 -10.10
C ALA A 392 -5.03 -36.20 -8.75
N THR A 393 -5.60 -35.14 -8.17
CA THR A 393 -6.37 -35.24 -6.91
C THR A 393 -7.63 -36.09 -7.07
N ALA A 394 -8.32 -36.03 -8.21
CA ALA A 394 -9.46 -36.90 -8.50
C ALA A 394 -9.03 -38.38 -8.61
N ALA A 395 -7.91 -38.66 -9.26
CA ALA A 395 -7.37 -40.02 -9.35
C ALA A 395 -7.03 -40.61 -7.97
N ILE A 396 -6.45 -39.80 -7.08
CA ILE A 396 -6.16 -40.18 -5.69
C ILE A 396 -7.47 -40.41 -4.91
N GLY A 397 -8.41 -39.48 -5.00
CA GLY A 397 -9.73 -39.60 -4.35
C GLY A 397 -10.48 -40.85 -4.81
N LEU A 398 -10.47 -41.13 -6.11
CA LEU A 398 -11.12 -42.31 -6.69
C LEU A 398 -10.45 -43.60 -6.22
N SER A 399 -9.12 -43.63 -6.21
CA SER A 399 -8.35 -44.77 -5.71
C SER A 399 -8.68 -45.08 -4.25
N LEU A 400 -8.79 -44.06 -3.40
CA LEU A 400 -9.15 -44.21 -2.00
C LEU A 400 -10.62 -44.63 -1.81
N ALA A 401 -11.55 -44.12 -2.62
CA ALA A 401 -12.94 -44.57 -2.62
C ALA A 401 -13.09 -46.04 -3.04
N LEU A 402 -12.30 -46.49 -4.03
CA LEU A 402 -12.26 -47.90 -4.45
C LEU A 402 -11.60 -48.80 -3.39
N LEU A 403 -10.58 -48.31 -2.68
CA LEU A 403 -9.98 -49.03 -1.55
C LEU A 403 -10.95 -49.14 -0.37
N TYR A 404 -11.72 -48.07 -0.09
CA TYR A 404 -12.79 -48.07 0.89
C TYR A 404 -13.84 -49.15 0.56
N LEU A 405 -14.25 -49.23 -0.70
CA LEU A 405 -15.19 -50.25 -1.20
C LEU A 405 -14.67 -51.69 -1.04
N ARG A 406 -13.36 -51.92 -1.22
CA ARG A 406 -12.76 -53.26 -1.06
C ARG A 406 -12.84 -53.80 0.37
N ARG A 407 -13.01 -52.93 1.37
CA ARG A 407 -13.06 -53.31 2.79
C ARG A 407 -14.49 -53.45 3.33
N ARG A 408 -15.51 -53.32 2.48
CA ARG A 408 -16.91 -53.34 2.90
C ARG A 408 -17.66 -54.48 2.21
N ASP A 409 -18.42 -55.22 3.01
CA ASP A 409 -19.31 -56.29 2.52
C ASP A 409 -20.47 -55.71 1.72
N GLU A 410 -21.04 -54.59 2.19
CA GLU A 410 -22.00 -53.78 1.45
C GLU A 410 -21.29 -52.67 0.68
N LYS A 411 -21.67 -52.44 -0.57
CA LYS A 411 -21.05 -51.45 -1.45
C LYS A 411 -21.96 -50.24 -1.68
N PRO A 412 -22.14 -49.33 -0.71
CA PRO A 412 -23.08 -48.23 -0.83
C PRO A 412 -22.63 -47.22 -1.89
N LEU A 413 -23.54 -46.85 -2.80
CA LEU A 413 -23.31 -45.86 -3.85
C LEU A 413 -22.97 -44.48 -3.26
N PHE A 414 -23.83 -43.96 -2.38
CA PHE A 414 -23.65 -42.65 -1.75
C PHE A 414 -22.43 -42.63 -0.83
N GLY A 415 -22.23 -43.67 -0.01
CA GLY A 415 -21.07 -43.75 0.88
C GLY A 415 -19.75 -43.72 0.11
N THR A 416 -19.69 -44.39 -1.04
CA THR A 416 -18.50 -44.35 -1.92
C THR A 416 -18.30 -42.97 -2.53
N PHE A 417 -19.37 -42.34 -3.02
CA PHE A 417 -19.32 -41.00 -3.58
C PHE A 417 -18.87 -39.96 -2.54
N PHE A 418 -19.37 -40.00 -1.31
CA PHE A 418 -18.94 -39.08 -0.26
C PHE A 418 -17.47 -39.25 0.11
N VAL A 419 -16.96 -40.50 0.18
CA VAL A 419 -15.52 -40.72 0.41
C VAL A 419 -14.70 -40.11 -0.73
N PHE A 420 -15.12 -40.30 -1.97
CA PHE A 420 -14.47 -39.67 -3.13
C PHE A 420 -14.49 -38.14 -3.03
N ALA A 421 -15.68 -37.54 -2.85
CA ALA A 421 -15.88 -36.09 -2.83
C ALA A 421 -15.13 -35.40 -1.69
N ILE A 422 -15.14 -35.97 -0.48
CA ILE A 422 -14.41 -35.43 0.67
C ILE A 422 -12.91 -35.46 0.43
N VAL A 423 -12.37 -36.60 -0.03
CA VAL A 423 -10.93 -36.74 -0.27
C VAL A 423 -10.48 -35.83 -1.42
N HIS A 424 -11.23 -35.80 -2.51
CA HIS A 424 -10.94 -34.93 -3.64
C HIS A 424 -10.99 -33.46 -3.25
N GLY A 425 -12.05 -33.03 -2.54
CA GLY A 425 -12.21 -31.68 -2.04
C GLY A 425 -11.12 -31.25 -1.06
N LEU A 426 -10.73 -32.13 -0.12
CA LEU A 426 -9.66 -31.84 0.85
C LEU A 426 -8.31 -31.66 0.15
N LEU A 427 -7.99 -32.53 -0.82
CA LEU A 427 -6.77 -32.41 -1.61
C LEU A 427 -6.75 -31.13 -2.47
N GLN A 428 -7.90 -30.74 -3.03
CA GLN A 428 -8.03 -29.47 -3.75
C GLN A 428 -7.73 -28.26 -2.85
N VAL A 429 -8.33 -28.23 -1.65
CA VAL A 429 -8.09 -27.14 -0.70
C VAL A 429 -6.62 -27.14 -0.21
N MET A 430 -5.99 -28.30 -0.02
CA MET A 430 -4.57 -28.39 0.31
C MET A 430 -3.67 -27.83 -0.81
N CYS A 431 -3.96 -28.17 -2.07
CA CYS A 431 -3.25 -27.59 -3.22
C CYS A 431 -3.39 -26.07 -3.27
N PHE A 432 -4.52 -25.51 -2.85
CA PHE A 432 -4.71 -24.07 -2.76
C PHE A 432 -3.84 -23.42 -1.67
N VAL A 433 -3.84 -23.98 -0.46
CA VAL A 433 -3.06 -23.42 0.67
C VAL A 433 -1.56 -23.45 0.39
N LEU A 434 -1.06 -24.50 -0.28
CA LEU A 434 0.37 -24.66 -0.58
C LEU A 434 0.89 -23.75 -1.70
N VAL A 435 0.01 -23.23 -2.56
CA VAL A 435 0.38 -22.36 -3.69
C VAL A 435 0.38 -20.87 -3.29
N ARG A 436 -0.07 -20.56 -2.07
CA ARG A 436 -0.06 -19.21 -1.48
C ARG A 436 1.12 -19.05 -0.53
#